data_AF-A0A1X1BU16-F1
#
_entry.id   AF-A0A1X1BU16-F1
#
_cell.length_a   1.000
_cell.length_b   1.000
_cell.length_c   1.000
_cell.angle_alpha   90.00
_cell.angle_beta   90.00
_cell.angle_gamma   90.00
#
_symmetry.space_group_name_H-M   'P 1'
#
loop_
_entity.id
_entity.type
_entity.pdbx_description
1 polymer ?
#
loop_
_entity_poly.entity_id
_entity_poly.type
_entity_poly.pdbx_seq_one_letter_code
_entity_poly.pdbx_strand_id
1 'polypeptide(L)' 'MNGIVKFIRGWLVFSVLWGVFMWFMSWQQQGKEPGLAILMSLYAGLIYQALVTMVARYKARRQQA' A
#
# COMPACT_ATOMS: atom_id res chain seq x y z
N MET A 1 8.66 -20.94 -2.58
CA MET A 1 9.23 -19.70 -3.14
C MET A 1 8.26 -18.50 -3.24
N ASN A 2 7.05 -18.52 -2.64
CA ASN A 2 5.96 -17.63 -3.13
C ASN A 2 5.36 -16.61 -2.13
N GLY A 3 5.84 -16.51 -0.89
CA GLY A 3 5.30 -15.56 0.09
C GLY A 3 5.70 -14.11 -0.19
N ILE A 4 7.01 -13.88 -0.29
CA ILE A 4 7.61 -12.55 -0.49
C ILE A 4 7.24 -11.97 -1.86
N VAL A 5 7.17 -12.78 -2.91
CA VAL A 5 6.80 -12.30 -4.25
C VAL A 5 5.33 -11.87 -4.31
N LYS A 6 4.41 -12.61 -3.68
CA LYS A 6 3.00 -12.19 -3.54
C LYS A 6 2.88 -10.90 -2.73
N PHE A 7 3.70 -10.77 -1.70
CA PHE A 7 3.77 -9.60 -0.82
C PHE A 7 4.24 -8.35 -1.57
N ILE A 8 5.34 -8.46 -2.32
CA ILE A 8 5.89 -7.38 -3.16
C ILE A 8 4.91 -7.02 -4.28
N ARG A 9 4.28 -8.01 -4.92
CA ARG A 9 3.31 -7.75 -6.00
C ARG A 9 2.07 -7.02 -5.49
N GLY A 10 1.52 -7.40 -4.34
CA GLY A 10 0.40 -6.69 -3.71
C GLY A 10 0.77 -5.26 -3.30
N TRP A 11 1.95 -5.09 -2.71
CA TRP A 11 2.45 -3.77 -2.31
C TRP A 11 2.70 -2.85 -3.51
N LEU A 12 3.37 -3.34 -4.56
CA LEU A 12 3.62 -2.57 -5.78
C LEU A 12 2.34 -2.21 -6.50
N VAL A 13 1.42 -3.17 -6.67
CA VAL A 13 0.13 -2.91 -7.33
C VAL A 13 -0.69 -1.89 -6.54
N PHE A 14 -0.74 -2.02 -5.21
CA PHE A 14 -1.42 -1.06 -4.35
C PHE A 14 -0.77 0.33 -4.42
N SER A 15 0.56 0.41 -4.32
CA SER A 15 1.28 1.70 -4.34
C SER A 15 1.13 2.41 -5.69
N VAL A 16 1.17 1.67 -6.80
CA VAL A 16 0.95 2.22 -8.15
C VAL A 16 -0.51 2.65 -8.34
N LEU A 17 -1.49 1.80 -8.03
CA LEU A 17 -2.90 2.16 -8.17
C LEU A 17 -3.28 3.34 -7.27
N TRP A 18 -2.77 3.37 -6.03
CA TRP A 18 -3.00 4.45 -5.08
C TRP A 18 -2.34 5.75 -5.56
N GLY A 19 -1.10 5.69 -6.05
CA GLY A 19 -0.41 6.86 -6.61
C GLY A 19 -1.12 7.43 -7.83
N VAL A 20 -1.59 6.59 -8.75
CA VAL A 20 -2.37 7.02 -9.92
C VAL A 20 -3.74 7.57 -9.52
N PHE A 21 -4.41 6.95 -8.56
CA PHE A 21 -5.70 7.41 -8.05
C PHE A 21 -5.58 8.79 -7.38
N MET A 22 -4.61 8.98 -6.48
CA MET A 22 -4.36 10.27 -5.84
C MET A 22 -3.87 11.34 -6.81
N TRP A 23 -3.09 10.94 -7.82
CA TRP A 23 -2.68 11.83 -8.89
C TRP A 23 -3.88 12.43 -9.61
N PHE A 24 -4.84 11.59 -10.03
CA PHE A 24 -6.07 12.03 -10.68
C PHE A 24 -7.01 12.77 -9.73
N MET A 25 -7.17 12.31 -8.50
CA MET A 25 -8.20 12.83 -7.59
C MET A 25 -7.81 14.14 -6.90
N SER A 26 -6.53 14.33 -6.59
CA SER A 26 -6.07 15.41 -5.71
C SER A 26 -4.90 16.21 -6.30
N TRP A 27 -3.88 15.54 -6.83
CA TRP A 27 -2.65 16.25 -7.23
C TRP A 27 -2.75 16.97 -8.56
N GLN A 28 -3.52 16.45 -9.51
CA GLN A 28 -3.82 17.17 -10.76
C GLN A 28 -4.50 18.51 -10.48
N GLN A 29 -5.39 18.58 -9.48
CA GLN A 29 -6.07 19.83 -9.13
C GLN A 29 -5.24 20.76 -8.24
N GLN A 30 -4.29 20.23 -7.46
CA GLN A 30 -3.47 21.02 -6.53
C GLN A 30 -2.13 21.49 -7.12
N GLY A 31 -1.78 21.08 -8.35
CA GLY A 31 -0.51 21.46 -8.99
C GLY A 31 0.73 21.00 -8.21
N LYS A 32 0.57 20.00 -7.33
CA LYS A 32 1.63 19.57 -6.40
C LYS A 32 2.67 18.72 -7.10
N GLU A 33 3.92 18.86 -6.64
CA GLU A 33 5.04 18.12 -7.21
C GLU A 33 4.83 16.60 -7.17
N PRO A 34 5.01 15.91 -8.32
CA PRO A 34 4.90 14.46 -8.41
C PRO A 34 5.83 13.69 -7.46
N GLY A 35 6.92 14.30 -6.99
CA GLY A 35 7.84 13.68 -6.05
C GLY A 35 7.22 13.41 -4.67
N LEU A 36 6.53 14.41 -4.10
CA LEU A 36 5.88 14.31 -2.77
C LEU A 36 4.74 13.30 -2.78
N ALA A 37 4.14 13.21 -3.95
CA ALA A 37 3.12 12.29 -4.34
C ALA A 37 3.57 10.81 -4.34
N ILE A 38 4.69 10.53 -5.00
CA ILE A 38 5.32 9.21 -4.98
C ILE A 38 5.74 8.84 -3.55
N LEU A 39 6.27 9.79 -2.79
CA LEU A 39 6.69 9.58 -1.40
C LEU A 39 5.50 9.15 -0.52
N MET A 40 4.39 9.87 -0.59
CA MET A 40 3.15 9.55 0.14
C MET A 40 2.59 8.18 -0.25
N SER A 41 2.69 7.80 -1.53
CA SER A 41 2.22 6.51 -2.04
C SER A 41 3.11 5.34 -1.57
N LEU A 42 4.41 5.57 -1.44
CA LEU A 42 5.37 4.62 -0.86
C LEU A 42 5.11 4.41 0.64
N TYR A 43 4.90 5.49 1.39
CA TYR A 43 4.52 5.42 2.80
C TYR A 43 3.18 4.72 3.01
N ALA A 44 2.17 5.04 2.19
CA ALA A 44 0.86 4.37 2.25
C ALA A 44 0.99 2.86 2.00
N GLY A 45 1.85 2.46 1.05
CA GLY A 45 2.14 1.05 0.81
C GLY A 45 2.79 0.34 2.01
N LEU A 46 3.72 0.99 2.71
CA LEU A 46 4.32 0.45 3.94
C LEU A 46 3.28 0.27 5.06
N ILE A 47 2.41 1.26 5.26
CA ILE A 47 1.35 1.21 6.29
C ILE A 47 0.34 0.11 5.97
N TYR A 48 -0.09 0.01 4.71
CA TYR A 48 -0.98 -1.07 4.25
C TYR A 48 -0.38 -2.45 4.56
N GLN A 49 0.91 -2.61 4.33
CA GLN A 49 1.60 -3.85 4.58
C GLN A 49 1.70 -4.21 6.06
N ALA A 50 1.96 -3.21 6.92
CA ALA A 50 1.96 -3.37 8.36
C ALA A 50 0.58 -3.83 8.86
N LEU A 51 -0.50 -3.22 8.34
CA LEU A 51 -1.87 -3.58 8.64
C LEU A 51 -2.21 -5.00 8.17
N VAL A 52 -1.88 -5.38 6.93
CA VAL A 52 -2.13 -6.73 6.41
C VAL A 52 -1.41 -7.78 7.26
N THR A 53 -0.17 -7.52 7.66
CA THR A 53 0.61 -8.43 8.52
C THR A 53 0.00 -8.55 9.91
N MET A 54 -0.47 -7.43 10.48
CA MET A 54 -1.13 -7.41 11.78
C MET A 54 -2.49 -8.13 11.74
N VAL A 55 -3.30 -7.90 10.71
CA VAL A 55 -4.58 -8.57 10.48
C VAL A 55 -4.38 -10.07 10.23
N ALA A 56 -3.37 -10.46 9.46
CA ALA A 56 -3.05 -11.87 9.26
C ALA A 56 -2.66 -12.55 10.58
N ARG A 57 -1.84 -11.90 11.42
CA ARG A 57 -1.52 -12.38 12.77
C ARG A 57 -2.76 -12.46 13.66
N TYR A 58 -3.62 -11.45 13.62
CA TYR A 58 -4.85 -11.42 14.41
C TYR A 58 -5.80 -12.55 14.00
N LYS A 59 -5.99 -12.75 12.69
CA LYS A 59 -6.83 -13.84 12.15
C LYS A 59 -6.26 -15.22 12.48
N ALA A 60 -4.94 -15.40 12.40
CA ALA A 60 -4.28 -16.65 12.78
C ALA A 60 -4.48 -16.98 14.27
N ARG A 61 -4.39 -15.98 15.16
CA ARG A 61 -4.69 -16.16 16.60
C ARG A 61 -6.15 -16.52 16.84
N ARG A 62 -7.07 -15.97 16.04
CA ARG A 62 -8.51 -16.20 16.19
C ARG A 62 -8.99 -17.53 15.59
N GLN A 63 -8.23 -18.14 14.68
CA GLN A 63 -8.51 -19.49 14.15
C GLN A 63 -7.91 -20.61 15.00
N GLN A 64 -7.05 -20.27 15.97
CA GLN A 64 -6.45 -21.20 16.93
C GLN A 64 -7.21 -21.25 18.28
N ALA A 65 -8.25 -20.43 18.44
CA ALA A 65 -9.15 -20.42 19.59
C ALA A 65 -10.52 -20.97 19.17
#